data_AF-A0A349PSV1-F1
#
_entry.id   AF-A0A349PSV1-F1
#
_cell.length_a   1.000
_cell.length_b   1.000
_cell.length_c   1.000
_cell.angle_alpha   90.00
_cell.angle_beta   90.00
_cell.angle_gamma   90.00
#
_symmetry.space_group_name_H-M   'P 1'
#
loop_
_entity.id
_entity.type
_entity.pdbx_description
1 polymer ?
#
loop_
_entity_poly.entity_id
_entity_poly.type
_entity_poly.pdbx_seq_one_letter_code
_entity_poly.pdbx_strand_id
1 'polypeptide(L)' 'MDWHEDECVNCGKCTKICNFGAFYKDDNRKGHYDVDKCWGCTICAPNCPKHAIHLLPREQKS' A
#
# COMPACT_ATOMS: atom_id res chain seq x y z
N MET A 1 -3.56 0.04 7.89
CA MET A 1 -3.08 -0.81 6.77
C MET A 1 -1.65 -1.12 7.07
N ASP A 2 -1.27 -2.37 6.95
CA ASP A 2 0.12 -2.81 7.11
C ASP A 2 0.65 -3.19 5.73
N TRP A 3 1.83 -2.68 5.36
CA TRP A 3 2.46 -2.97 4.08
C TRP A 3 3.84 -3.58 4.33
N HIS A 4 4.01 -4.81 3.86
CA HIS A 4 5.23 -5.60 4.02
C HIS A 4 6.16 -5.36 2.83
N GLU A 5 7.20 -4.55 3.04
CA GLU A 5 8.17 -4.19 2.00
C GLU A 5 8.93 -5.41 1.47
N ASP A 6 9.25 -6.37 2.33
CA ASP A 6 9.97 -7.61 2.04
C ASP A 6 9.20 -8.56 1.10
N GLU A 7 7.87 -8.48 1.09
CA GLU A 7 7.01 -9.23 0.17
C GLU A 7 6.71 -8.46 -1.14
N CYS A 8 7.07 -7.17 -1.20
CA CYS A 8 6.75 -6.29 -2.31
C CYS A 8 7.69 -6.51 -3.51
N VAL A 9 7.11 -6.81 -4.67
CA VAL A 9 7.86 -6.96 -5.95
C VAL A 9 7.87 -5.69 -6.81
N ASN A 10 7.57 -4.52 -6.22
CA ASN A 10 7.55 -3.22 -6.91
C ASN A 10 6.67 -3.18 -8.19
N CYS A 11 5.60 -3.98 -8.26
CA CYS A 11 4.73 -4.04 -9.45
C CYS A 11 3.97 -2.72 -9.73
N GLY A 12 3.75 -1.89 -8.71
CA GLY A 12 3.07 -0.59 -8.82
C GLY A 12 1.55 -0.66 -9.02
N LYS A 13 0.92 -1.82 -8.85
CA LYS A 13 -0.55 -1.94 -8.95
C LYS A 13 -1.26 -1.15 -7.85
N CYS A 14 -0.71 -1.13 -6.63
CA CYS A 14 -1.19 -0.30 -5.53
C CYS A 14 -1.09 1.20 -5.83
N THR A 15 0.00 1.66 -6.46
CA THR A 15 0.17 3.05 -6.91
C THR A 15 -0.90 3.46 -7.92
N LYS A 16 -1.21 2.59 -8.90
CA LYS A 16 -2.21 2.87 -9.93
C LYS A 16 -3.65 2.94 -9.41
N ILE A 17 -3.99 2.11 -8.42
CA ILE A 17 -5.36 2.00 -7.90
C ILE A 17 -5.64 2.97 -6.74
N CYS A 18 -4.59 3.51 -6.11
CA CYS A 18 -4.76 4.42 -4.99
C CYS A 18 -5.13 5.82 -5.46
N ASN A 19 -6.40 6.20 -5.29
CA ASN A 19 -6.90 7.54 -5.64
C ASN A 19 -6.34 8.67 -4.74
N PHE A 20 -5.69 8.32 -3.63
CA PHE A 20 -5.21 9.27 -2.62
C PHE A 20 -3.68 9.44 -2.65
N GLY A 21 -2.97 8.70 -3.51
CA GLY A 21 -1.51 8.75 -3.57
C GLY A 21 -0.82 8.20 -2.30
N ALA A 22 -1.51 7.39 -1.50
CA ALA A 22 -0.92 6.73 -0.33
C ALA A 22 0.16 5.70 -0.72
N PHE A 23 0.05 5.10 -1.91
CA PHE A 23 1.12 4.30 -2.50
C PHE A 23 1.75 5.08 -3.66
N TYR A 24 3.08 5.18 -3.68
CA TYR A 24 3.83 5.86 -4.73
C TYR A 24 5.14 5.15 -5.02
N LYS A 25 5.85 5.59 -6.06
CA LYS A 25 7.20 5.13 -6.40
C LYS A 25 8.16 6.29 -6.42
N ASP A 26 9.39 6.06 -5.98
CA ASP A 26 10.50 6.99 -6.16
C ASP A 26 11.15 6.86 -7.54
N ASP A 27 12.20 7.65 -7.77
CA ASP A 27 12.97 7.65 -9.02
C ASP A 27 13.65 6.31 -9.31
N ASN A 28 13.93 5.50 -8.27
CA ASN A 28 14.48 4.15 -8.39
C ASN A 28 13.39 3.09 -8.64
N ARG A 29 12.13 3.52 -8.81
CA ARG A 29 10.93 2.68 -8.97
C ARG A 29 10.63 1.83 -7.72
N LYS A 30 11.23 2.14 -6.58
CA LYS A 30 10.94 1.49 -5.29
C LYS A 30 9.58 1.98 -4.79
N GLY A 31 8.73 1.06 -4.35
CA GLY A 31 7.43 1.37 -3.77
C GLY A 31 7.56 1.98 -2.38
N HIS A 32 6.67 2.90 -2.06
CA HIS A 32 6.56 3.54 -0.76
C HIS A 32 5.09 3.62 -0.34
N TYR A 33 4.84 3.64 0.97
CA TYR A 33 3.52 3.77 1.57
C TYR A 33 3.50 4.92 2.56
N ASP A 34 2.61 5.89 2.33
CA ASP A 34 2.34 7.04 3.18
C ASP A 34 1.01 6.82 3.92
N VAL A 35 1.11 6.56 5.22
CA VAL A 35 -0.04 6.29 6.09
C VAL A 35 -0.94 7.52 6.28
N ASP A 36 -0.38 8.73 6.21
CA ASP A 36 -1.14 9.97 6.42
C ASP A 36 -2.05 10.27 5.24
N LYS A 37 -1.68 9.81 4.04
CA LYS A 37 -2.53 9.86 2.84
C LYS A 37 -3.52 8.71 2.73
N CYS A 38 -3.41 7.69 3.58
CA CYS A 38 -4.24 6.49 3.48
C CYS A 38 -5.63 6.71 4.08
N TRP A 39 -6.65 6.76 3.22
CA TRP A 39 -8.06 6.85 3.63
C TRP A 39 -8.70 5.53 4.08
N GLY A 40 -7.97 4.42 4.05
CA GLY A 40 -8.51 3.12 4.48
C GLY A 40 -9.59 2.54 3.55
N CYS A 41 -9.62 2.92 2.27
CA CYS A 41 -10.59 2.43 1.28
C CYS A 41 -10.44 0.94 0.89
N THR A 42 -9.46 0.23 1.45
CA THR A 42 -9.16 -1.20 1.33
C THR A 42 -8.89 -1.78 -0.06
N ILE A 43 -9.10 -1.02 -1.15
CA ILE A 43 -9.03 -1.53 -2.53
C ILE A 43 -7.66 -2.08 -2.96
N CYS A 44 -6.58 -1.58 -2.36
CA CYS A 44 -5.21 -1.99 -2.69
C CYS A 44 -4.86 -3.40 -2.21
N ALA A 45 -5.38 -3.82 -1.05
CA ALA A 45 -5.07 -5.11 -0.44
C ALA A 45 -5.45 -6.32 -1.31
N PRO A 46 -6.72 -6.49 -1.75
CA PRO A 46 -7.11 -7.62 -2.61
C PRO A 46 -6.49 -7.53 -4.01
N ASN A 47 -5.97 -6.36 -4.39
CA ASN A 47 -5.35 -6.15 -5.70
C ASN A 47 -3.85 -6.42 -5.70
N CYS A 48 -3.20 -6.59 -4.55
CA CYS A 48 -1.77 -6.91 -4.49
C CYS A 48 -1.55 -8.35 -4.96
N PRO A 49 -0.84 -8.60 -6.08
CA PRO A 49 -0.60 -9.96 -6.58
C PRO A 49 0.31 -10.79 -5.67
N LYS A 50 0.99 -10.15 -4.72
CA LYS A 50 1.89 -10.76 -3.74
C LYS A 50 1.32 -10.78 -2.34
N HIS A 51 0.09 -10.28 -2.14
CA HIS A 51 -0.56 -10.16 -0.84
C HIS A 51 0.19 -9.34 0.22
N ALA A 52 1.26 -8.63 -0.15
CA ALA A 52 2.08 -7.75 0.70
C ALA A 52 1.36 -6.59 1.43
N ILE A 53 0.03 -6.47 1.34
CA ILE A 53 -0.75 -5.39 1.97
C ILE A 53 -1.85 -6.03 2.82
N HIS A 54 -1.76 -5.86 4.14
CA HIS A 54 -2.70 -6.42 5.11
C HIS A 54 -3.64 -5.35 5.69
N LEU A 55 -4.91 -5.71 5.83
CA LEU A 55 -5.92 -4.87 6.48
C LEU A 55 -5.78 -5.01 7.99
N LEU A 56 -5.47 -3.91 8.68
CA LEU A 56 -5.47 -3.86 10.14
C LEU A 56 -6.85 -3.40 10.65
N PRO A 57 -7.30 -3.90 11.82
CA PRO A 57 -8.46 -3.38 12.51
C PRO A 57 -8.31 -1.88 12.80
N ARG A 58 -9.44 -1.15 12.82
CA ARG A 58 -9.48 0.32 13.00
C ARG A 58 -8.85 0.81 14.31
N GLU A 59 -8.71 -0.07 15.29
CA GLU A 59 -8.22 0.25 16.64
C GLU A 59 -6.70 0.14 16.78
N GLN A 60 -5.98 -0.27 15.74
CA GLN A 60 -4.51 -0.31 15.74
C GLN A 60 -3.96 0.91 15.00
N LYS A 61 -3.96 2.05 15.68
CA LYS A 61 -3.02 3.15 15.42
C LYS A 61 -2.00 3.10 16.56
N SER A 62 -0.88 2.40 16.35
CA SER A 62 0.32 2.59 17.17
C SER A 62 1.19 3.65 16.54
#